data_AF-A0A242W5S9-F1
#
_entry.id   AF-A0A242W5S9-F1
#
_cell.length_a   1.000
_cell.length_b   1.000
_cell.length_c   1.000
_cell.angle_alpha   90.00
_cell.angle_beta   90.00
_cell.angle_gamma   90.00
#
_symmetry.space_group_name_H-M   'P 1'
#
loop_
_entity.id
_entity.type
_entity.pdbx_description
1 polymer ?
#
loop_
_entity_poly.entity_id
_entity_poly.type
_entity_poly.pdbx_seq_one_letter_code
_entity_poly.pdbx_strand_id
1 'polypeptide(L)'
;MGNADFGDHIRVDFLWDLDKNEVLVWSTTLSELKVATQNGSIPDLVKKGIVDREGNGLAPGDDDTFYVMFTFVDSGEDQNVFQGDALKLNWTFNSIQTSGEEK
;
A
#
# COMPACT_ATOMS: atom_id res chain seq x y z
N MET A 1 5.65 -29.45 -11.23
CA MET A 1 4.91 -28.26 -11.68
C MET A 1 5.07 -27.23 -10.59
N GLY A 2 5.59 -26.04 -10.90
CA GLY A 2 5.73 -24.98 -9.91
C GLY A 2 4.34 -24.47 -9.54
N ASN A 3 4.01 -24.47 -8.25
CA ASN A 3 2.76 -23.90 -7.77
C ASN A 3 2.80 -22.39 -8.02
N ALA A 4 1.83 -21.85 -8.76
CA ALA A 4 1.70 -20.40 -8.93
C ALA A 4 1.41 -19.77 -7.56
N ASP A 5 2.07 -18.66 -7.22
CA ASP A 5 1.81 -17.94 -5.98
C ASP A 5 0.61 -17.00 -6.20
N PHE A 6 -0.48 -17.21 -5.47
CA PHE A 6 -1.66 -16.36 -5.54
C PHE A 6 -1.33 -14.88 -5.29
N GLY A 7 -0.33 -14.59 -4.45
CA GLY A 7 0.13 -13.23 -4.18
C GLY A 7 0.68 -12.48 -5.39
N ASP A 8 1.20 -13.19 -6.40
CA ASP A 8 1.67 -12.58 -7.65
C ASP A 8 0.50 -12.05 -8.51
N HIS A 9 -0.71 -12.54 -8.28
CA HIS A 9 -1.92 -12.16 -9.03
C HIS A 9 -2.80 -11.15 -8.28
N ILE A 10 -2.41 -10.76 -7.07
CA ILE A 10 -3.08 -9.70 -6.32
C ILE A 10 -2.28 -8.41 -6.49
N ARG A 11 -2.81 -7.45 -7.26
CA ARG A 11 -2.28 -6.09 -7.29
C ARG A 11 -2.72 -5.34 -6.04
N VAL A 12 -1.80 -4.60 -5.44
CA VAL A 12 -2.04 -3.74 -4.29
C VAL A 12 -1.77 -2.30 -4.71
N ASP A 13 -2.82 -1.49 -4.70
CA ASP A 13 -2.79 -0.08 -5.06
C ASP A 13 -2.96 0.76 -3.78
N PHE A 14 -1.98 1.63 -3.50
CA PHE A 14 -2.02 2.59 -2.41
C PHE A 14 -2.50 3.93 -2.96
N LEU A 15 -3.56 4.48 -2.36
CA LEU A 15 -4.30 5.62 -2.87
C LEU A 15 -4.47 6.68 -1.77
N TRP A 16 -4.41 7.94 -2.15
CA TRP A 16 -4.73 9.07 -1.26
C TRP A 16 -6.02 9.76 -1.71
N ASP A 17 -6.89 10.09 -0.76
CA ASP A 17 -8.04 10.97 -1.02
C ASP A 17 -7.62 12.44 -0.91
N LEU A 18 -7.53 13.12 -2.05
CA LEU A 18 -7.24 14.55 -2.12
C LEU A 18 -8.52 15.28 -2.48
N ASP A 19 -9.31 15.60 -1.46
CA ASP A 19 -10.53 16.42 -1.56
C ASP A 19 -11.39 16.01 -2.76
N LYS A 20 -11.92 14.78 -2.67
CA LYS A 20 -12.80 14.12 -3.66
C LYS A 20 -12.09 13.55 -4.89
N ASN A 21 -10.77 13.41 -4.87
CA ASN A 21 -10.01 12.74 -5.92
C ASN A 21 -9.06 11.69 -5.33
N GLU A 22 -9.20 10.44 -5.75
CA GLU A 22 -8.27 9.37 -5.39
C GLU A 22 -7.04 9.40 -6.30
N VAL A 23 -5.85 9.52 -5.72
CA VAL A 23 -4.57 9.52 -6.45
C VAL A 23 -3.78 8.25 -6.13
N LEU A 24 -3.41 7.50 -7.17
CA LEU A 24 -2.52 6.34 -7.05
C LEU A 24 -1.10 6.80 -6.74
N VAL A 25 -0.61 6.48 -5.55
CA VAL A 25 0.75 6.84 -5.11
C VAL A 25 1.75 5.71 -5.27
N TRP A 26 1.30 4.45 -5.17
CA TRP A 26 2.16 3.29 -5.38
C TRP A 26 1.33 2.06 -5.75
N SER A 27 1.87 1.23 -6.64
CA SER A 27 1.27 -0.03 -7.09
C SER A 27 2.33 -1.12 -7.10
N THR A 28 1.99 -2.32 -6.63
CA THR A 28 2.87 -3.50 -6.55
C THR A 28 2.02 -4.78 -6.50
N THR A 29 2.63 -5.97 -6.52
CA THR A 29 1.92 -7.21 -6.18
C THR A 29 1.95 -7.48 -4.68
N LEU A 30 1.04 -8.33 -4.18
CA LEU A 30 1.03 -8.70 -2.77
C LEU A 30 2.29 -9.49 -2.36
N SER A 31 2.84 -10.29 -3.27
CA SER A 31 4.10 -11.01 -3.06
C SER A 31 5.29 -10.07 -2.91
N GLU A 32 5.41 -9.07 -3.79
CA GLU A 32 6.43 -8.04 -3.72
C GLU A 32 6.28 -7.17 -2.46
N LEU A 33 5.06 -6.75 -2.14
CA LEU A 33 4.76 -5.99 -0.92
C LEU A 33 5.22 -6.74 0.34
N LYS A 34 4.98 -8.05 0.40
CA LYS A 34 5.42 -8.90 1.52
C LYS A 34 6.95 -8.90 1.64
N VAL A 35 7.68 -9.04 0.52
CA VAL A 35 9.15 -9.01 0.53
C VAL A 35 9.66 -7.64 0.95
N ALA A 36 9.11 -6.55 0.39
CA ALA A 36 9.48 -5.18 0.72
C ALA A 36 9.21 -4.84 2.20
N THR A 37 8.14 -5.41 2.78
CA THR A 37 7.83 -5.23 4.21
C THR A 37 8.86 -5.94 5.08
N GLN A 38 9.28 -7.15 4.70
CA GLN A 38 10.24 -7.95 5.48
C GLN A 38 11.67 -7.40 5.45
N ASN A 39 12.09 -6.82 4.33
CA ASN A 39 13.43 -6.26 4.17
C ASN A 39 13.51 -4.76 4.51
N GLY A 40 12.38 -4.11 4.81
CA GLY A 40 12.31 -2.69 5.13
C GLY A 40 12.47 -1.76 3.92
N SER A 41 12.24 -2.24 2.69
CA SER A 41 12.35 -1.45 1.46
C SER A 41 11.02 -0.85 0.99
N ILE A 42 10.04 -0.69 1.90
CA ILE A 42 8.76 -0.03 1.60
C ILE A 42 9.02 1.45 1.32
N PRO A 43 8.47 2.02 0.23
CA PRO A 43 8.58 3.45 -0.03
C PRO A 43 7.88 4.25 1.06
N ASP A 44 8.44 5.41 1.41
CA ASP A 44 7.80 6.37 2.29
C ASP A 44 6.67 7.07 1.53
N LEU A 45 5.43 6.60 1.72
CA LEU A 45 4.24 7.03 0.97
C LEU A 45 3.69 8.41 1.40
N VAL A 46 4.19 8.97 2.50
CA VAL A 46 3.84 10.32 3.01
C VAL A 46 4.95 11.33 2.70
N LYS A 47 5.98 10.92 1.95
CA LYS A 47 7.12 11.79 1.66
C LYS A 47 6.72 12.96 0.78
N LYS A 48 7.29 14.12 1.09
CA LYS A 48 7.25 15.33 0.26
C LYS A 48 7.48 15.02 -1.23
N GLY A 49 6.54 15.45 -2.07
CA GLY A 49 6.58 15.30 -3.53
C GLY A 49 5.92 14.03 -4.07
N ILE A 50 5.41 13.14 -3.21
CA ILE A 50 4.49 12.07 -3.64
C ILE A 50 3.08 12.62 -3.83
N VAL A 51 2.70 13.57 -2.97
CA VAL A 51 1.47 14.34 -3.09
C VAL A 51 1.83 15.83 -3.05
N ASP A 52 1.58 16.54 -4.15
CA ASP A 52 1.99 17.95 -4.34
C ASP A 52 1.32 18.93 -3.37
N ARG A 53 0.29 18.49 -2.64
CA ARG A 53 -0.52 19.35 -1.76
C ARG A 53 -0.03 19.41 -0.31
N GLU A 54 0.79 18.46 0.13
CA GLU A 54 1.19 18.36 1.54
C GLU A 54 2.44 19.16 1.92
N GLY A 55 3.21 19.70 0.97
CA GLY A 55 4.36 20.59 1.25
C GLY A 55 5.49 19.96 2.08
N ASN A 56 5.28 19.70 3.37
CA ASN A 56 6.18 19.03 4.31
C ASN A 56 5.55 17.78 4.98
N GLY A 57 4.44 17.24 4.45
CA GLY A 57 3.70 16.11 5.01
C GLY A 57 2.45 16.54 5.79
N LEU A 58 1.77 15.59 6.42
CA LEU A 58 0.56 15.80 7.22
C LEU A 58 0.78 16.81 8.36
N ALA A 59 0.01 17.90 8.40
CA ALA A 59 0.14 18.92 9.43
C ALA A 59 -0.49 18.48 10.77
N PRO A 60 0.00 18.98 11.92
CA PRO A 60 -0.59 18.64 13.21
C PRO A 60 -2.07 19.05 13.31
N GLY A 61 -2.94 18.09 13.56
CA GLY A 61 -4.39 18.30 13.70
C GLY A 61 -5.19 18.16 12.41
N ASP A 62 -4.52 17.87 11.29
CA ASP A 62 -5.17 17.49 10.04
C ASP A 62 -5.27 15.95 9.96
N ASP A 63 -6.24 15.47 9.19
CA ASP A 63 -6.47 14.06 8.91
C ASP A 63 -6.58 13.88 7.38
N ASP A 64 -5.90 12.89 6.82
CA ASP A 64 -6.09 12.47 5.42
C ASP A 64 -6.58 11.03 5.35
N THR A 65 -7.32 10.73 4.28
CA THR A 65 -7.81 9.37 4.04
C THR A 65 -6.89 8.64 3.09
N PHE A 66 -6.42 7.49 3.54
CA PHE A 66 -5.56 6.59 2.78
C PHE A 66 -6.28 5.28 2.51
N TYR A 67 -6.31 4.85 1.26
CA TYR A 67 -6.90 3.59 0.85
C TYR A 67 -5.83 2.61 0.37
N VAL A 68 -6.07 1.33 0.68
CA VAL A 68 -5.31 0.22 0.12
C VAL A 68 -6.29 -0.69 -0.61
N MET A 69 -6.16 -0.73 -1.93
CA MET A 69 -7.04 -1.52 -2.80
C MET A 69 -6.33 -2.80 -3.23
N PHE A 70 -6.95 -3.93 -2.92
CA PHE A 70 -6.50 -5.25 -3.37
C PHE A 70 -7.33 -5.68 -4.58
N THR A 71 -6.66 -5.96 -5.70
CA THR A 71 -7.30 -6.39 -6.94
C THR A 71 -6.76 -7.75 -7.34
N PHE A 72 -7.61 -8.77 -7.39
CA PHE A 72 -7.26 -10.01 -8.08
C PHE A 72 -7.35 -9.75 -9.58
N VAL A 73 -6.18 -9.70 -10.25
CA VAL A 73 -6.08 -9.28 -11.64
C VAL A 73 -6.44 -10.45 -12.56
N ASP A 74 -7.40 -10.20 -13.46
CA ASP A 74 -7.71 -11.11 -14.57
C ASP A 74 -6.52 -11.16 -15.53
N SER A 75 -5.91 -12.34 -15.67
CA SER A 75 -4.77 -12.54 -16.56
C SER A 75 -5.18 -12.82 -18.01
N GLY A 76 -6.47 -12.97 -18.30
CA GLY A 76 -7.00 -13.41 -19.60
C GLY A 76 -6.84 -14.91 -19.87
N GLU A 77 -6.44 -15.69 -18.86
CA GLU A 77 -6.15 -17.13 -18.93
C GLU A 77 -6.93 -17.90 -17.84
N ASP A 78 -6.88 -19.23 -17.86
CA ASP A 78 -7.51 -20.04 -16.80
C ASP A 78 -6.80 -19.86 -15.44
N GLN A 79 -7.48 -19.19 -14.51
CA GLN A 79 -7.02 -18.91 -13.15
C GLN A 79 -7.68 -19.82 -12.09
N ASN A 80 -8.35 -20.92 -12.48
CA ASN A 80 -8.98 -21.88 -11.56
C ASN A 80 -7.99 -22.56 -10.60
N VAL A 81 -6.68 -22.48 -10.88
CA VAL A 81 -5.62 -22.95 -9.97
C VAL A 81 -5.68 -22.25 -8.60
N PHE A 82 -6.24 -21.04 -8.52
CA PHE A 82 -6.40 -20.27 -7.28
C PHE A 82 -7.75 -20.51 -6.58
N GLN A 83 -8.59 -21.42 -7.09
CA GLN A 83 -9.90 -21.71 -6.50
C GLN A 83 -9.75 -22.24 -5.07
N GLY A 84 -10.32 -21.51 -4.11
CA GLY A 84 -10.25 -21.86 -2.68
C GLY A 84 -9.05 -21.26 -1.95
N ASP A 85 -8.16 -20.55 -2.64
CA ASP A 85 -7.13 -19.75 -2.00
C ASP A 85 -7.75 -18.59 -1.22
N ALA A 86 -7.07 -18.20 -0.15
CA ALA A 86 -7.53 -17.16 0.75
C ALA A 86 -6.39 -16.23 1.14
N LEU A 87 -6.72 -14.95 1.34
CA LEU A 87 -5.79 -13.96 1.86
C LEU A 87 -5.97 -13.80 3.36
N LYS A 88 -4.86 -13.80 4.10
CA LYS A 88 -4.82 -13.37 5.49
C LYS A 88 -3.86 -12.20 5.62
N LEU A 89 -4.41 -11.04 5.94
CA LEU A 89 -3.66 -9.80 6.05
C LEU A 89 -3.52 -9.40 7.53
N ASN A 90 -2.32 -9.05 7.95
CA ASN A 90 -2.07 -8.44 9.25
C ASN A 90 -1.48 -7.05 9.01
N TRP A 91 -2.23 -6.02 9.38
CA TRP A 91 -1.80 -4.63 9.26
C TRP A 91 -1.40 -4.11 10.63
N THR A 92 -0.23 -3.47 10.71
CA THR A 92 0.27 -2.80 11.91
C THR A 92 0.51 -1.34 11.58
N PHE A 93 -0.21 -0.46 12.27
CA PHE A 93 -0.04 0.99 12.13
C PHE A 93 0.83 1.47 13.28
N ASN A 94 2.06 1.90 12.96
CA ASN A 94 3.00 2.42 13.93
C ASN A 94 3.08 3.94 13.75
N SER A 95 2.58 4.70 14.72
CA SER A 95 2.81 6.14 14.78
C SER A 95 4.21 6.41 15.35
N ILE A 96 5.00 7.23 14.66
CA ILE A 96 6.35 7.61 15.07
C ILE A 96 6.40 9.11 15.19
N GLN A 97 6.78 9.62 16.36
CA GLN A 97 6.98 11.05 16.60
C GLN A 97 8.46 11.37 16.51
N THR A 98 8.81 12.52 15.92
CA THR A 98 10.16 13.07 16.04
C THR A 98 10.42 13.52 17.49
N SER A 99 11.69 13.60 17.89
CA SER A 99 12.05 14.18 19.18
C SER A 99 11.47 15.59 19.27
N GLY A 100 10.60 15.84 20.26
CA GLY A 100 10.01 17.16 20.46
C GLY A 100 11.07 18.22 20.77
N GLU A 101 10.85 19.45 20.34
CA GLU A 101 11.59 20.61 20.84
C GLU A 101 10.93 21.12 22.11
N GLU A 102 11.72 21.36 23.16
CA GLU A 102 11.26 22.09 24.35
C GLU A 102 10.77 23.49 23.91
N LYS A 103 9.56 23.85 24.31
CA LYS A 103 9.00 25.20 24.16
C LYS A 103 9.31 26.07 25.36
#